data_AF-A0A9D4NAK2-F1
#
_entry.id   AF-A0A9D4NAK2-F1
#
_cell.length_a   1.000
_cell.length_b   1.000
_cell.length_c   1.000
_cell.angle_alpha   90.00
_cell.angle_beta   90.00
_cell.angle_gamma   90.00
#
_symmetry.space_group_name_H-M   'P 1'
#
loop_
_entity.id
_entity.type
_entity.pdbx_description
1 polymer ?
#
loop_
_entity_poly.entity_id
_entity_poly.type
_entity_poly.pdbx_seq_one_letter_code
_entity_poly.pdbx_strand_id
1 'polypeptide(L)' 'MANAHQNNWDEYLDGALFSQRTKRHSSTKFTPFFLLYCREAVFPSPLPPAFTGEECDTIVIKNRRFQYN' A
#
# COMPACT_ATOMS: atom_id res chain seq x y z
N MET A 1 -3.21 -10.83 21.59
CA MET A 1 -2.35 -11.98 21.93
C MET A 1 -0.97 -11.61 21.42
N ALA A 2 0.02 -11.51 22.30
CA ALA A 2 1.31 -10.95 21.97
C ALA A 2 2.39 -12.00 22.32
N ASN A 3 3.38 -12.16 21.45
CA ASN A 3 4.36 -13.25 21.50
C ASN A 3 5.11 -13.25 22.84
N ALA A 4 5.42 -14.42 23.41
CA ALA A 4 6.06 -14.52 24.74
C ALA A 4 7.40 -13.75 24.84
N HIS A 5 8.08 -13.54 23.71
CA HIS A 5 9.37 -12.85 23.64
C HIS A 5 9.32 -11.47 22.97
N GLN A 6 8.19 -11.07 22.35
CA GLN A 6 7.98 -9.75 21.70
C GLN A 6 9.13 -9.26 20.79
N ASN A 7 9.89 -10.16 20.19
CA ASN A 7 11.18 -9.85 19.54
C ASN A 7 11.15 -9.95 18.01
N ASN A 8 9.97 -10.19 17.41
CA ASN A 8 9.81 -10.40 15.97
C ASN A 8 9.16 -9.20 15.25
N TRP A 9 9.30 -7.99 15.81
CA TRP A 9 8.72 -6.78 15.23
C TRP A 9 9.40 -6.38 13.91
N ASP A 10 10.67 -6.75 13.76
CA ASP A 10 11.51 -6.52 12.59
C ASP A 10 11.03 -7.30 11.38
N GLU A 11 10.53 -8.52 11.57
CA GLU A 11 9.93 -9.35 10.51
C GLU A 11 8.73 -8.66 9.83
N TYR A 12 8.00 -7.81 10.54
CA TYR A 12 6.84 -7.10 10.01
C TYR A 12 7.16 -5.69 9.49
N LEU A 13 8.39 -5.22 9.68
CA LEU A 13 8.78 -3.85 9.36
C LEU A 13 8.66 -3.58 7.85
N ASP A 14 9.11 -4.51 7.01
CA ASP A 14 9.06 -4.36 5.56
C ASP A 14 7.61 -4.26 5.05
N GLY A 15 6.72 -5.09 5.60
CA GLY A 15 5.29 -5.03 5.29
C GLY A 15 4.63 -3.72 5.73
N ALA A 16 4.96 -3.25 6.94
CA ALA A 16 4.45 -1.99 7.47
C ALA A 16 4.93 -0.78 6.66
N LEU A 17 6.22 -0.74 6.32
CA LEU A 17 6.81 0.32 5.49
C LEU A 17 6.22 0.33 4.09
N PHE A 18 6.05 -0.84 3.47
CA PHE A 18 5.41 -0.95 2.17
C PHE A 18 3.99 -0.39 2.21
N SER A 19 3.17 -0.86 3.16
CA SER A 19 1.80 -0.38 3.37
C SER A 19 1.73 1.15 3.52
N GLN A 20 2.61 1.72 4.34
CA GLN A 20 2.64 3.16 4.55
C GLN A 20 3.05 3.95 3.29
N ARG A 21 3.98 3.43 2.50
CA ARG A 21 4.48 4.09 1.27
C ARG A 21 3.50 4.02 0.11
N THR A 22 2.67 2.98 0.06
CA THR A 22 1.66 2.80 -0.99
C THR A 22 0.29 3.34 -0.61
N LYS A 23 0.08 3.71 0.66
CA LYS A 23 -1.16 4.31 1.13
C LYS A 23 -1.29 5.75 0.68
N ARG A 24 -2.50 6.12 0.25
CA ARG A 24 -2.85 7.51 -0.04
C ARG A 24 -2.92 8.30 1.26
N HIS A 25 -2.12 9.35 1.37
CA HIS A 25 -2.15 10.23 2.54
C HIS A 25 -3.29 11.24 2.42
N SER A 26 -3.93 11.56 3.55
CA SER A 26 -5.08 12.48 3.58
C SER A 26 -4.70 13.92 3.25
N SER A 27 -3.45 14.33 3.57
CA SER A 27 -2.93 15.68 3.34
C SER A 27 -2.55 15.93 1.89
N THR A 28 -1.85 15.00 1.25
CA THR A 28 -1.37 15.17 -0.14
C THR A 28 -2.32 14.58 -1.16
N LYS A 29 -3.25 13.70 -0.76
CA LYS A 29 -4.10 12.90 -1.66
C LYS A 29 -3.33 11.98 -2.62
N PHE A 30 -2.01 11.86 -2.45
CA PHE A 30 -1.14 10.99 -3.22
C PHE A 30 -0.44 9.98 -2.30
N THR A 31 0.11 8.92 -2.89
CA THR A 31 0.95 7.97 -2.17
C THR A 31 2.38 8.52 -2.07
N PRO A 32 3.08 8.31 -0.95
CA PRO A 32 4.49 8.70 -0.83
C PRO A 32 5.36 8.14 -1.97
N PHE A 33 5.09 6.90 -2.41
CA PHE A 33 5.81 6.27 -3.51
C PHE A 33 5.60 7.00 -4.85
N PHE A 34 4.36 7.43 -5.13
CA PHE A 34 4.05 8.18 -6.35
C PHE A 34 4.75 9.55 -6.36
N LEU A 35 4.85 10.24 -5.22
CA LEU A 35 5.51 11.54 -5.15
C LEU A 35 7.02 11.46 -5.39
N LEU A 36 7.67 10.35 -5.02
CA LEU A 36 9.12 10.17 -5.17
C LEU A 36 9.53 9.66 -6.55
N TYR A 37 8.75 8.72 -7.11
CA TYR A 37 9.11 8.01 -8.33
C TYR A 37 8.20 8.28 -9.51
N CYS A 38 7.16 9.12 -9.32
CA CYS A 38 6.15 9.45 -10.33
C CYS A 38 5.51 8.22 -11.00
N ARG A 39 5.45 7.09 -10.29
CA ARG A 39 4.89 5.82 -10.78
C ARG A 39 4.08 5.12 -9.69
N GLU A 40 3.11 4.30 -10.10
CA GLU A 40 2.35 3.49 -9.14
C GLU A 40 3.21 2.31 -8.62
N ALA A 41 3.08 2.01 -7.33
CA ALA A 41 3.75 0.88 -6.72
C ALA A 41 3.11 -0.42 -7.20
N VAL A 42 3.92 -1.41 -7.60
CA VAL A 42 3.45 -2.72 -8.06
C VAL A 42 3.84 -3.78 -7.05
N PHE A 43 2.93 -4.71 -6.76
CA PHE A 43 3.23 -5.84 -5.91
C PHE A 43 4.15 -6.85 -6.61
N PRO A 44 5.12 -7.44 -5.90
CA PRO A 44 6.01 -8.45 -6.48
C PRO A 44 5.30 -9.77 -6.80
N SER A 45 4.12 -10.02 -6.23
CA SER A 45 3.28 -11.20 -6.46
C SER A 45 1.87 -10.79 -6.86
N PRO A 46 1.17 -11.59 -7.69
CA PRO A 46 -0.26 -11.45 -7.89
C PRO A 46 -0.98 -11.50 -6.53
N LEU A 47 -1.90 -10.57 -6.30
CA LEU A 47 -2.74 -10.58 -5.11
C LEU A 47 -3.90 -11.57 -5.29
N PRO A 48 -4.38 -12.20 -4.19
CA PRO A 48 -5.58 -13.01 -4.23
C PRO A 48 -6.80 -12.18 -4.69
N PRO A 49 -7.79 -12.78 -5.37
CA PRO A 49 -8.97 -12.06 -5.86
C PRO A 49 -9.79 -11.39 -4.75
N ALA A 50 -9.71 -11.88 -3.51
CA ALA A 50 -10.33 -11.24 -2.34
C ALA A 50 -9.83 -9.80 -2.08
N PHE A 51 -8.63 -9.46 -2.55
CA PHE A 51 -8.04 -8.11 -2.42
C PHE A 51 -8.25 -7.26 -3.69
N THR A 52 -9.00 -7.75 -4.67
CA THR A 52 -9.28 -7.04 -5.92
C THR A 52 -10.59 -6.23 -5.88
N GLY A 53 -11.31 -6.26 -4.74
CA GLY A 53 -12.62 -5.64 -4.54
C GLY A 53 -12.60 -4.27 -3.87
N GLU A 54 -13.42 -3.38 -4.43
CA GLU A 54 -13.77 -1.96 -4.19
C GLU A 54 -13.68 -1.33 -2.78
N GLU A 55 -13.47 -2.07 -1.69
CA GLU A 55 -13.57 -1.53 -0.33
C GLU A 55 -12.28 -1.70 0.45
N CYS A 56 -11.27 -0.93 0.07
CA CYS A 56 -10.19 -0.45 0.94
C CYS A 56 -9.37 0.54 0.11
N ASP A 57 -9.45 1.81 0.48
CA ASP A 57 -8.92 2.98 -0.21
C ASP A 57 -7.37 3.05 -0.23
N THR A 58 -6.67 1.91 -0.32
CA THR A 58 -5.22 1.84 -0.07
C THR A 58 -4.41 0.92 -0.99
N ILE A 59 -4.98 -0.09 -1.68
CA ILE A 59 -4.14 -0.99 -2.50
C ILE A 59 -4.82 -1.49 -3.78
N VAL A 60 -5.57 -0.61 -4.45
CA VAL A 60 -5.98 -0.89 -5.82
C VAL A 60 -5.13 -0.06 -6.77
N ILE A 61 -4.12 -0.70 -7.37
CA ILE A 61 -3.60 -0.36 -8.71
C ILE A 61 -4.75 -0.65 -9.68
N LYS A 62 -5.83 0.12 -9.57
CA LYS A 62 -6.77 0.23 -10.67
C LYS A 62 -6.03 1.11 -11.62
N ASN A 63 -5.88 0.67 -12.87
CA ASN A 63 -5.63 1.52 -14.02
C ASN A 63 -6.70 2.61 -14.06
N ARG A 64 -6.62 3.60 -13.15
CA ARG A 64 -7.42 4.79 -13.16
C ARG A 64 -6.75 5.68 -14.18
N ARG A 65 -7.22 5.53 -15.42
CA ARG A 65 -7.15 6.63 -16.39
C ARG A 65 -7.47 7.90 -15.64
N PHE A 66 -6.49 8.78 -15.59
CA PHE A 66 -6.58 10.16 -15.18
C PHE A 66 -7.95 10.74 -15.54
N GLN A 67 -8.83 10.93 -14.55
CA GLN A 67 -9.88 11.93 -14.64
C GLN A 67 -9.29 13.20 -14.02
N TYR A 68 -8.59 13.96 -14.85
CA TYR A 68 -8.46 15.39 -14.63
C TYR A 68 -9.68 16.04 -15.29
N ASN A 69 -10.34 16.95 -14.57
CA ASN A 69 -11.38 17.81 -15.11
C ASN A 69 -10.82 18.66 -16.27
#